data_AF-A0A090I0V2-F1
#
_entry.id   AF-A0A090I0V2-F1
#
_cell.length_a   1.000
_cell.length_b   1.000
_cell.length_c   1.000
_cell.angle_alpha   90.00
_cell.angle_beta   90.00
_cell.angle_gamma   90.00
#
_symmetry.space_group_name_H-M   'P 1'
#
loop_
_entity.id
_entity.type
_entity.pdbx_description
1 polymer ?
#
loop_
_entity_poly.entity_id
_entity_poly.type
_entity_poly.pdbx_seq_one_letter_code
_entity_poly.pdbx_strand_id
1 'polypeptide(L)'
;MGNMESKKSNTLLSDDLWKIKKYTNNVFKKVGSDNYRQKIAYKLLNTAKISNQSEFFSILLRALNTQKTDYDVKKLAEKLQEIYPLTSKNFENVAYSIIMGIMAVKSDGGN
;
A
#
# COMPACT_ATOMS: atom_id res chain seq x y z
N MET A 1 -33.47 -11.40 -19.53
CA MET A 1 -33.53 -10.52 -18.35
C MET A 1 -32.71 -11.21 -17.26
N GLY A 2 -31.51 -10.81 -16.89
CA GLY A 2 -31.08 -9.46 -16.52
C GLY A 2 -30.65 -9.50 -15.06
N ASN A 3 -29.60 -10.26 -14.72
CA ASN A 3 -28.91 -10.12 -13.43
C ASN A 3 -27.56 -9.48 -13.69
N MET A 4 -27.61 -8.17 -13.93
CA MET A 4 -26.46 -7.31 -13.78
C MET A 4 -26.27 -7.16 -12.27
N GLU A 5 -25.51 -8.08 -11.67
CA GLU A 5 -24.95 -7.86 -10.34
C GLU A 5 -24.27 -6.49 -10.41
N SER A 6 -24.84 -5.51 -9.72
CA SER A 6 -24.24 -4.19 -9.64
C SER A 6 -22.89 -4.38 -8.96
N LYS A 7 -21.82 -4.46 -9.77
CA LYS A 7 -20.45 -4.25 -9.29
C LYS A 7 -20.52 -2.93 -8.53
N LYS A 8 -20.55 -2.99 -7.20
CA LYS A 8 -20.30 -1.83 -6.35
C LYS A 8 -19.05 -1.21 -6.94
N SER A 9 -19.18 -0.06 -7.58
CA SER A 9 -18.03 0.75 -7.90
C SER A 9 -17.43 1.09 -6.54
N ASN A 10 -16.39 0.37 -6.13
CA ASN A 10 -15.62 0.70 -4.95
C ASN A 10 -14.95 2.03 -5.25
N THR A 11 -15.69 3.10 -5.02
CA THR A 11 -15.24 4.47 -5.23
C THR A 11 -14.16 4.70 -4.20
N LEU A 12 -12.93 4.86 -4.69
CA LEU A 12 -11.78 5.18 -3.88
C LEU A 12 -11.98 6.58 -3.29
N LEU A 13 -12.14 6.67 -1.98
CA LEU A 13 -12.31 7.93 -1.27
C LEU A 13 -10.95 8.47 -0.80
N SER A 14 -10.88 9.78 -0.57
CA SER A 14 -9.67 10.42 -0.01
C SER A 14 -9.30 9.84 1.37
N ASP A 15 -10.30 9.50 2.18
CA ASP A 15 -10.11 8.85 3.47
C ASP A 15 -9.48 7.45 3.34
N ASP A 16 -9.78 6.72 2.27
CA ASP A 16 -9.16 5.41 2.01
C ASP A 16 -7.66 5.55 1.76
N LEU A 17 -7.28 6.52 0.92
CA LEU A 17 -5.87 6.81 0.63
C LEU A 17 -5.12 7.27 1.87
N TRP A 18 -5.74 8.10 2.70
CA TRP A 18 -5.17 8.52 3.97
C TRP A 18 -4.96 7.35 4.93
N LYS A 19 -5.97 6.46 5.07
CA LYS A 19 -5.87 5.24 5.89
C LYS A 19 -4.76 4.31 5.40
N ILE A 20 -4.67 4.07 4.09
CA ILE A 20 -3.62 3.25 3.48
C ILE A 20 -2.24 3.83 3.77
N LYS A 21 -2.05 5.14 3.57
CA LYS A 21 -0.80 5.83 3.89
C LYS A 21 -0.45 5.68 5.37
N LYS A 22 -1.42 5.90 6.27
CA LYS A 22 -1.25 5.81 7.73
C LYS A 22 -0.83 4.40 8.16
N TYR A 23 -1.56 3.36 7.76
CA TYR A 23 -1.23 1.99 8.13
C TYR A 23 0.11 1.56 7.53
N THR A 24 0.39 1.95 6.29
CA THR A 24 1.71 1.72 5.69
C THR A 24 2.82 2.35 6.52
N ASN A 25 2.66 3.60 6.95
CA ASN A 25 3.65 4.26 7.81
C ASN A 25 3.85 3.51 9.14
N ASN A 26 2.77 3.11 9.80
CA ASN A 26 2.84 2.37 11.06
C ASN A 26 3.54 1.01 10.92
N VAL A 27 3.26 0.29 9.83
CA VAL A 27 3.96 -0.97 9.53
C VAL A 27 5.44 -0.70 9.32
N PHE A 28 5.80 0.19 8.39
CA PHE A 28 7.21 0.39 8.03
C PHE A 28 8.04 1.13 9.09
N LYS A 29 7.42 1.79 10.08
CA LYS A 29 8.10 2.24 11.30
C LYS A 29 8.73 1.08 12.08
N LYS A 30 8.02 -0.06 12.13
CA LYS A 30 8.44 -1.26 12.85
C LYS A 30 9.32 -2.19 11.97
N VAL A 31 9.43 -1.91 10.67
CA VAL A 31 10.12 -2.80 9.71
C VAL A 31 11.43 -2.17 9.22
N GLY A 32 12.52 -2.88 9.47
CA GLY A 32 13.80 -2.69 8.79
C GLY A 32 14.50 -1.37 9.11
N SER A 33 15.68 -1.19 8.48
CA SER A 33 16.43 0.06 8.54
C SER A 33 15.91 1.08 7.51
N ASP A 34 16.37 2.32 7.61
CA ASP A 34 16.09 3.35 6.61
C ASP A 34 16.48 2.93 5.20
N ASN A 35 17.66 2.31 5.05
CA ASN A 35 18.12 1.80 3.76
C ASN A 35 17.17 0.73 3.20
N TYR A 36 16.64 -0.15 4.05
CA TYR A 36 15.64 -1.14 3.64
C TYR A 36 14.35 -0.45 3.15
N ARG A 37 13.84 0.52 3.91
CA ARG A 37 12.64 1.30 3.54
C ARG A 37 12.82 2.03 2.21
N GLN A 38 13.95 2.71 2.02
CA GLN A 38 14.28 3.40 0.78
C GLN A 38 14.31 2.42 -0.41
N LYS A 39 15.02 1.29 -0.29
CA LYS A 39 15.09 0.27 -1.35
C LYS A 39 13.71 -0.25 -1.74
N ILE A 40 12.82 -0.48 -0.78
CA ILE A 40 11.44 -0.90 -1.06
C ILE A 40 10.66 0.21 -1.75
N ALA A 41 10.70 1.44 -1.24
CA ALA A 41 10.00 2.57 -1.84
C ALA A 41 10.43 2.78 -3.31
N TYR A 42 11.73 2.68 -3.62
CA TYR A 42 12.23 2.76 -4.99
C TYR A 42 11.73 1.62 -5.88
N LYS A 43 11.73 0.37 -5.40
CA LYS A 43 11.20 -0.78 -6.16
C LYS A 43 9.70 -0.63 -6.45
N LEU A 44 8.92 -0.19 -5.45
CA LEU A 44 7.49 0.07 -5.60
C LEU A 44 7.23 1.24 -6.57
N LEU A 45 8.02 2.31 -6.49
CA LEU A 45 7.90 3.44 -7.42
C LEU A 45 8.18 3.02 -8.87
N ASN A 46 9.23 2.23 -9.11
CA ASN A 46 9.56 1.76 -10.45
C ASN A 46 8.48 0.85 -11.03
N THR A 47 7.88 -0.02 -10.21
CA THR A 47 6.77 -0.89 -10.64
C THR A 47 5.47 -0.14 -10.87
N ALA A 48 5.18 0.88 -10.04
CA ALA A 48 4.03 1.77 -10.22
C ALA A 48 4.14 2.58 -11.52
N LYS A 49 5.33 3.12 -11.84
CA LYS A 49 5.58 3.90 -13.08
C LYS A 49 5.25 3.15 -14.37
N ILE A 50 5.49 1.84 -14.39
CA ILE A 50 5.16 0.98 -15.54
C ILE A 50 3.78 0.31 -15.41
N SER A 51 2.95 0.74 -14.45
CA SER A 51 1.63 0.19 -14.17
C SER A 51 1.59 -1.33 -13.92
N ASN A 52 2.70 -1.92 -13.43
CA ASN A 52 2.76 -3.34 -13.14
C ASN A 52 2.19 -3.63 -11.74
N GLN A 53 0.87 -3.71 -11.67
CA GLN A 53 0.11 -3.93 -10.44
C GLN A 53 0.44 -5.27 -9.77
N SER A 54 0.63 -6.34 -10.55
CA SER A 54 0.95 -7.67 -10.01
C SER A 54 2.28 -7.69 -9.29
N GLU A 55 3.34 -7.18 -9.93
CA GLU A 55 4.66 -7.10 -9.30
C GLU A 55 4.67 -6.14 -8.11
N PHE A 56 3.96 -5.00 -8.22
CA PHE A 56 3.83 -4.06 -7.11
C PHE A 56 3.28 -4.74 -5.84
N PHE A 57 2.14 -5.44 -5.94
CA PHE A 57 1.55 -6.12 -4.79
C PHE A 57 2.38 -7.32 -4.33
N SER A 58 3.05 -8.03 -5.25
CA SER A 58 3.99 -9.11 -4.90
C SER A 58 5.15 -8.61 -4.04
N ILE A 59 5.73 -7.46 -4.37
CA ILE A 59 6.80 -6.82 -3.57
C ILE A 59 6.25 -6.39 -2.21
N LEU A 60 5.09 -5.72 -2.20
CA LEU A 60 4.46 -5.24 -0.97
C LEU A 60 4.15 -6.40 -0.02
N LEU A 61 3.49 -7.45 -0.50
CA LEU A 61 3.13 -8.63 0.30
C LEU A 61 4.38 -9.31 0.87
N ARG A 62 5.46 -9.43 0.10
CA ARG A 62 6.73 -9.96 0.61
C ARG A 62 7.28 -9.14 1.77
N ALA A 63 7.17 -7.82 1.71
CA ALA A 63 7.56 -6.94 2.82
C ALA A 63 6.66 -7.12 4.05
N LEU A 64 5.33 -7.12 3.85
CA LEU A 64 4.34 -7.24 4.92
C LEU A 64 4.38 -8.60 5.62
N ASN A 65 4.68 -9.69 4.89
CA ASN A 65 4.71 -11.05 5.43
C ASN A 65 5.75 -11.24 6.55
N THR A 66 6.76 -10.37 6.64
CA THR A 66 7.73 -10.37 7.74
C THR A 66 7.08 -10.07 9.09
N GLN A 67 5.90 -9.42 9.10
CA GLN A 67 5.15 -9.02 10.30
C GLN A 67 3.68 -9.42 10.22
N LYS A 68 3.38 -10.58 9.63
CA LYS A 68 2.00 -11.04 9.33
C LYS A 68 1.01 -11.02 10.51
N THR A 69 1.49 -11.07 11.74
CA THR A 69 0.64 -11.04 12.95
C THR A 69 0.37 -9.62 13.46
N ASP A 70 1.08 -8.61 12.95
CA ASP A 70 0.96 -7.21 13.37
C ASP A 70 -0.42 -6.63 13.02
N TYR A 71 -0.95 -5.84 13.95
CA TYR A 71 -2.27 -5.22 13.81
C TYR A 71 -2.35 -4.27 12.61
N ASP A 72 -1.33 -3.44 12.38
CA ASP A 72 -1.33 -2.47 11.27
C ASP A 72 -1.18 -3.18 9.92
N VAL A 73 -0.48 -4.32 9.86
CA VAL A 73 -0.43 -5.17 8.65
C VAL A 73 -1.83 -5.70 8.31
N LYS A 74 -2.57 -6.21 9.30
CA LYS A 74 -3.95 -6.67 9.10
C LYS A 74 -4.86 -5.54 8.63
N LYS A 75 -4.78 -4.36 9.26
CA LYS A 75 -5.59 -3.19 8.86
C LYS A 75 -5.25 -2.67 7.46
N LEU A 76 -3.98 -2.70 7.08
CA LEU A 76 -3.58 -2.38 5.72
C LEU A 76 -4.15 -3.39 4.72
N ALA A 77 -4.05 -4.69 5.01
CA ALA A 77 -4.55 -5.75 4.14
C ALA A 77 -6.08 -5.68 3.98
N GLU A 78 -6.83 -5.54 5.08
CA GLU A 78 -8.29 -5.32 5.07
C GLU A 78 -8.64 -4.13 4.17
N LYS A 79 -7.92 -3.01 4.33
CA LYS A 79 -8.22 -1.81 3.54
C LYS A 79 -7.93 -1.96 2.06
N LEU A 80 -6.86 -2.66 1.70
CA LEU A 80 -6.53 -2.98 0.32
C LEU A 80 -7.55 -3.95 -0.30
N GLN A 81 -8.07 -4.89 0.50
CA GLN A 81 -9.11 -5.82 0.05
C GLN A 81 -10.43 -5.12 -0.25
N GLU A 82 -10.84 -4.14 0.57
CA GLU A 82 -12.08 -3.37 0.37
C GLU A 82 -12.13 -2.65 -0.98
N ILE A 83 -10.97 -2.20 -1.47
CA ILE A 83 -10.87 -1.40 -2.71
C ILE A 83 -10.47 -2.23 -3.93
N TYR A 84 -10.16 -3.52 -3.74
CA TYR A 84 -9.81 -4.42 -4.84
C TYR A 84 -11.08 -4.93 -5.55
N PRO A 85 -11.07 -5.16 -6.87
CA PRO A 85 -9.98 -4.90 -7.83
C PRO A 85 -9.84 -3.41 -8.17
N LEU A 86 -8.60 -2.95 -8.34
CA LEU A 86 -8.33 -1.55 -8.69
C LEU A 86 -8.31 -1.36 -10.22
N THR A 87 -8.90 -0.26 -10.68
CA THR A 87 -8.63 0.28 -12.02
C THR A 87 -7.21 0.85 -12.08
N SER A 88 -6.65 1.08 -13.29
CA SER A 88 -5.31 1.66 -13.43
C SER A 88 -5.17 3.01 -12.70
N LYS A 89 -6.20 3.86 -12.77
CA LYS A 89 -6.23 5.15 -12.07
C LYS A 89 -6.24 4.98 -10.54
N ASN A 90 -7.05 4.06 -10.03
CA ASN A 90 -7.09 3.81 -8.58
C ASN A 90 -5.80 3.14 -8.10
N PHE A 91 -5.19 2.28 -8.92
CA PHE A 91 -3.90 1.67 -8.64
C PHE A 91 -2.82 2.73 -8.43
N GLU A 92 -2.70 3.71 -9.34
CA GLU A 92 -1.70 4.76 -9.22
C GLU A 92 -1.84 5.54 -7.90
N ASN A 93 -3.06 5.96 -7.55
CA ASN A 93 -3.34 6.67 -6.29
C ASN A 93 -3.02 5.83 -5.04
N VAL A 94 -3.38 4.55 -5.05
CA VAL A 94 -3.09 3.61 -3.95
C VAL A 94 -1.58 3.38 -3.84
N ALA A 95 -0.90 3.15 -4.97
CA ALA A 95 0.53 2.93 -5.04
C ALA A 95 1.31 4.10 -4.46
N TYR A 96 0.99 5.34 -4.89
CA TYR A 96 1.64 6.52 -4.33
C TYR A 96 1.32 6.75 -2.85
N SER A 97 0.12 6.41 -2.39
CA SER A 97 -0.22 6.50 -0.96
C SER A 97 0.60 5.54 -0.11
N ILE A 98 0.85 4.32 -0.59
CA ILE A 98 1.73 3.34 0.04
C ILE A 98 3.17 3.86 0.04
N ILE A 99 3.71 4.28 -1.12
CA ILE A 99 5.08 4.77 -1.24
C ILE A 99 5.31 5.97 -0.31
N MET A 100 4.39 6.93 -0.28
CA MET A 100 4.46 8.07 0.65
C MET A 100 4.36 7.64 2.11
N GLY A 101 3.61 6.59 2.43
CA GLY A 101 3.54 6.02 3.78
C GLY A 101 4.90 5.50 4.24
N ILE A 102 5.61 4.80 3.37
CA ILE A 102 6.98 4.29 3.61
C ILE A 102 7.97 5.46 3.76
N MET A 103 7.94 6.42 2.84
CA MET A 103 8.86 7.57 2.86
C MET A 103 8.61 8.53 4.03
N ALA A 104 7.39 8.59 4.57
CA ALA A 104 7.06 9.40 5.73
C ALA A 104 7.49 8.77 7.06
N VAL A 105 8.08 7.57 7.05
CA VAL A 105 8.68 7.00 8.26
C VAL A 105 9.88 7.88 8.59
N LYS A 106 9.81 8.59 9.71
CA LYS A 106 10.95 9.35 10.20
C LYS A 106 12.09 8.37 10.46
N SER A 107 13.21 8.58 9.78
CA SER A 107 14.50 8.12 10.27
C SER A 107 14.65 8.69 11.66
N ASP A 108 14.83 7.85 12.67
CA ASP A 108 15.31 8.30 13.97
C ASP A 108 16.77 8.75 13.78
N GLY A 109 16.94 9.92 13.16
CA GLY A 109 18.18 10.67 13.17
C GLY A 109 18.36 11.21 14.58
N GLY A 110 19.37 10.70 15.27
CA GLY A 110 19.68 11.03 16.65
C GLY A 110 19.73 12.53 16.90
N ASN A 111 19.16 12.91 18.05
CA ASN A 111 19.68 14.01 18.84
C ASN A 111 20.78 13.46 19.75
#